data_AF-A0A7V2Y228-F1
#
_entry.id   AF-A0A7V2Y228-F1
#
_cell.length_a   1.000
_cell.length_b   1.000
_cell.length_c   1.000
_cell.angle_alpha   90.00
_cell.angle_beta   90.00
_cell.angle_gamma   90.00
#
_symmetry.space_group_name_H-M   'P 1'
#
loop_
_entity.id
_entity.type
_entity.pdbx_description
1 polymer ?
#
loop_
_entity_poly.entity_id
_entity_poly.type
_entity_poly.pdbx_seq_one_letter_code
_entity_poly.pdbx_strand_id
1 'polypeptide(L)'
;MNRIAHYTDPLDNTTLSAVRSAVTLKNRNAVKASLATGASGTDRILWQAVAAGAAGNGITIALVASGNDTPLSVEVTGEAITVNLATDNEGNATSTVAQVVAAVTAKAEAAALVSLAGTDTGVITAVAITHVAGGLDPQDALTVKAVDEGVWGDRIAVQLENGSRSPDTEFNLIVRHKNEIVEVFKDLSMSPTAANYVELVVNGDSEYVTIEDKTTGTATAQHRPAVGQFTLVGGDDGLTGLADEDYIGDHSQHTGFSAFEDVFDLNLLCIPGVTTGAVLNAALTYAELRKDVFCILDTPMGLTPQEALDFRRGQ
;
A
#
# COMPACT_ATOMS: atom_id res chain seq x y z
N MET A 1 -15.32 -4.22 -27.59
CA MET A 1 -14.14 -4.97 -27.13
C MET A 1 -14.64 -5.90 -26.06
N ASN A 2 -14.73 -7.18 -26.38
CA ASN A 2 -15.02 -8.21 -25.40
C ASN A 2 -13.79 -8.32 -24.50
N ARG A 3 -14.01 -8.35 -23.19
CA ARG A 3 -13.00 -8.26 -22.13
C ARG A 3 -13.26 -9.41 -21.19
N ILE A 4 -12.26 -10.25 -20.96
CA ILE A 4 -12.41 -11.46 -20.14
C ILE A 4 -11.12 -11.68 -19.37
N ALA A 5 -11.25 -12.01 -18.09
CA ALA A 5 -10.16 -12.49 -17.27
C ALA A 5 -9.70 -13.86 -17.82
N HIS A 6 -8.49 -13.91 -18.39
CA HIS A 6 -7.91 -15.11 -19.01
C HIS A 6 -6.90 -15.76 -18.07
N TYR A 7 -6.88 -17.09 -17.97
CA TYR A 7 -5.85 -17.84 -17.23
C TYR A 7 -4.76 -18.29 -18.19
N THR A 8 -3.49 -18.01 -17.89
CA THR A 8 -2.40 -18.58 -18.73
C THR A 8 -2.23 -20.08 -18.54
N ASP A 9 -2.70 -20.62 -17.41
CA ASP A 9 -2.87 -22.05 -17.15
C ASP A 9 -4.29 -22.29 -16.61
N PRO A 10 -5.18 -22.97 -17.34
CA PRO A 10 -6.57 -23.19 -16.90
C PRO A 10 -6.69 -24.05 -15.64
N LEU A 11 -5.63 -24.75 -15.22
CA LEU A 11 -5.60 -25.55 -14.00
C LEU A 11 -5.08 -24.78 -12.78
N ASP A 12 -4.50 -23.60 -12.99
CA ASP A 12 -3.93 -22.78 -11.93
C ASP A 12 -4.63 -21.41 -11.88
N ASN A 13 -5.48 -21.25 -10.86
CA ASN A 13 -6.25 -20.03 -10.65
C ASN A 13 -5.39 -18.79 -10.29
N THR A 14 -4.11 -18.98 -9.98
CA THR A 14 -3.18 -17.87 -9.75
C THR A 14 -2.69 -17.25 -11.05
N THR A 15 -2.95 -17.89 -12.18
CA THR A 15 -2.53 -17.41 -13.51
C THR A 15 -3.52 -16.46 -14.18
N LEU A 16 -4.51 -15.97 -13.42
CA LEU A 16 -5.47 -15.00 -13.91
C LEU A 16 -4.75 -13.72 -14.35
N SER A 17 -4.93 -13.35 -15.61
CA SER A 17 -4.35 -12.14 -16.22
C SER A 17 -5.01 -10.86 -15.73
N ALA A 18 -6.28 -10.93 -15.32
CA ALA A 18 -6.94 -9.80 -14.70
C ALA A 18 -6.39 -9.61 -13.28
N VAL A 19 -6.23 -8.34 -12.88
CA VAL A 19 -5.61 -7.97 -11.62
C VAL A 19 -6.58 -7.10 -10.82
N ARG A 20 -6.64 -7.34 -9.52
CA ARG A 20 -7.38 -6.49 -8.58
C ARG A 20 -6.62 -5.20 -8.33
N SER A 21 -7.34 -4.08 -8.38
CA SER A 21 -6.81 -2.84 -7.84
C SER A 21 -6.54 -3.00 -6.35
N ALA A 22 -5.44 -2.41 -5.87
CA ALA A 22 -5.08 -2.50 -4.47
C ALA A 22 -4.42 -1.21 -3.97
N VAL A 23 -4.43 -1.04 -2.65
CA VAL A 23 -3.63 -0.04 -1.96
C VAL A 23 -3.12 -0.60 -0.66
N THR A 24 -1.84 -0.37 -0.35
CA THR A 24 -1.26 -0.71 0.95
C THR A 24 -1.18 0.55 1.80
N LEU A 25 -1.88 0.50 2.93
CA LEU A 25 -2.01 1.59 3.89
C LEU A 25 -0.92 1.44 4.95
N LYS A 26 -0.19 2.53 5.20
CA LYS A 26 0.80 2.59 6.27
C LYS A 26 0.14 2.88 7.62
N ASN A 27 0.71 2.35 8.70
CA ASN A 27 0.32 2.69 10.07
C ASN A 27 0.72 4.14 10.42
N ARG A 28 0.41 4.56 11.64
CA ARG A 28 0.75 5.91 12.14
C ARG A 28 2.11 5.98 12.82
N ASN A 29 2.87 4.88 12.83
CA ASN A 29 4.06 4.72 13.64
C ASN A 29 5.31 5.12 12.87
N ALA A 30 5.53 6.42 12.77
CA ALA A 30 6.87 6.94 12.50
C ALA A 30 7.60 7.16 13.84
N VAL A 31 8.76 6.53 14.02
CA VAL A 31 9.62 6.72 15.20
C VAL A 31 10.72 7.71 14.86
N LYS A 32 10.97 8.68 15.74
CA LYS A 32 12.08 9.62 15.60
C LYS A 32 13.38 8.95 16.02
N ALA A 33 14.42 9.11 15.20
CA ALA A 33 15.75 8.69 15.59
C ALA A 33 16.21 9.50 16.82
N SER A 34 16.91 8.84 17.74
CA SER A 34 17.50 9.51 18.90
C SER A 34 18.92 9.02 19.19
N LEU A 35 19.69 9.87 19.86
CA LEU A 35 21.03 9.57 20.35
C LEU A 35 21.19 10.22 21.72
N ALA A 36 21.83 9.52 22.65
CA ALA A 36 22.28 10.10 23.91
C ALA A 36 23.81 10.20 23.87
N THR A 37 24.36 11.39 24.05
CA THR A 37 25.80 11.60 24.26
C THR A 37 26.04 11.96 25.72
N GLY A 38 27.22 11.61 26.25
CA GLY A 38 27.56 11.84 27.66
C GLY A 38 26.86 10.88 28.63
N ALA A 39 27.14 11.03 29.92
CA ALA A 39 26.53 10.22 30.98
C ALA A 39 25.47 11.01 31.76
N SER A 40 24.41 10.32 32.18
CA SER A 40 23.32 10.94 32.95
C SER A 40 23.82 11.49 34.28
N GLY A 41 23.52 12.74 34.57
CA GLY A 41 23.94 13.42 35.79
C GLY A 41 25.33 14.05 35.70
N THR A 42 26.00 13.96 34.55
CA THR A 42 27.26 14.67 34.28
C THR A 42 27.11 15.61 33.10
N ASP A 43 26.95 15.08 31.88
CA ASP A 43 27.08 15.82 30.63
C ASP A 43 26.11 15.30 29.55
N ARG A 44 24.98 14.70 29.95
CA ARG A 44 24.06 14.06 29.01
C ARG A 44 23.32 15.06 28.14
N ILE A 45 23.36 14.80 26.84
CA ILE A 45 22.52 15.45 25.83
C ILE A 45 21.73 14.38 25.08
N LEU A 46 20.42 14.54 25.04
CA LEU A 46 19.52 13.76 24.20
C LEU A 46 19.31 14.52 22.89
N TRP A 47 19.72 13.90 21.80
CA TRP A 47 19.51 14.36 20.44
C TRP A 47 18.34 13.57 19.88
N GLN A 48 17.35 14.26 19.33
CA GLN A 48 16.21 13.64 18.68
C GLN A 48 15.99 14.28 17.32
N ALA A 49 15.88 13.47 16.27
CA ALA A 49 15.54 13.95 14.94
C ALA A 49 14.22 14.72 14.94
N VAL A 50 14.17 15.85 14.23
CA VAL A 50 12.95 16.67 14.15
C VAL A 50 11.87 15.90 13.39
N ALA A 51 12.22 15.36 12.22
CA ALA A 51 11.37 14.47 11.45
C ALA A 51 11.40 13.04 12.01
N ALA A 52 10.23 12.39 12.05
CA ALA A 52 10.14 10.96 12.33
C ALA A 52 10.41 10.15 11.05
N GLY A 53 10.92 8.93 11.19
CA GLY A 53 11.27 8.06 10.06
C GLY A 53 12.72 7.58 10.09
N ALA A 54 13.02 6.62 9.22
CA ALA A 54 14.36 6.05 9.07
C ALA A 54 15.38 7.04 8.49
N ALA A 55 14.91 8.07 7.78
CA ALA A 55 15.75 9.16 7.30
C ALA A 55 16.54 9.86 8.43
N GLY A 56 15.95 9.95 9.63
CA GLY A 56 16.64 10.51 10.80
C GLY A 56 17.90 9.73 11.21
N ASN A 57 18.06 8.48 10.74
CA ASN A 57 19.25 7.67 11.01
C ASN A 57 20.49 8.11 10.19
N GLY A 58 20.29 8.95 9.17
CA GLY A 58 21.37 9.56 8.37
C GLY A 58 22.08 10.69 9.10
N ILE A 59 21.45 11.29 10.11
CA ILE A 59 22.00 12.39 10.89
C ILE A 59 23.18 11.89 11.72
N THR A 60 24.32 12.59 11.61
CA THR A 60 25.52 12.29 12.39
C THR A 60 25.87 13.45 13.31
N ILE A 61 26.26 13.14 14.54
CA ILE A 61 26.66 14.10 15.56
C ILE A 61 28.12 13.86 15.91
N ALA A 62 28.93 14.92 15.89
CA ALA A 62 30.30 14.92 16.38
C ALA A 62 30.51 16.05 17.39
N LEU A 63 31.11 15.75 18.53
CA LEU A 63 31.52 16.73 19.54
C LEU A 63 33.05 16.74 19.56
N VAL A 64 33.65 17.79 19.03
CA VAL A 64 35.10 17.85 18.80
C VAL A 64 35.71 18.89 19.72
N ALA A 65 36.74 18.52 20.48
CA ALA A 65 37.62 19.46 21.16
C ALA A 65 38.98 19.39 20.48
N SER A 66 39.40 20.48 19.83
CA SER A 66 40.66 20.51 19.06
C SER A 66 41.29 21.90 19.09
N GLY A 67 42.61 21.94 19.27
CA GLY A 67 43.35 23.21 19.36
C GLY A 67 43.22 23.85 20.74
N ASN A 68 44.00 24.91 20.95
CA ASN A 68 44.02 25.65 22.21
C ASN A 68 43.26 26.97 22.04
N ASP A 69 42.57 27.42 23.09
CA ASP A 69 41.82 28.68 23.13
C ASP A 69 40.79 28.84 21.99
N THR A 70 40.12 27.76 21.59
CA THR A 70 39.14 27.79 20.50
C THR A 70 37.72 28.13 21.02
N PRO A 71 36.92 28.92 20.28
CA PRO A 71 35.54 29.22 20.68
C PRO A 71 34.56 28.11 20.27
N LEU A 72 33.43 28.02 20.99
CA LEU A 72 32.33 27.12 20.63
C LEU A 72 31.75 27.51 19.26
N SER A 73 31.70 26.55 18.34
CA SER A 73 31.07 26.73 17.02
C SER A 73 30.32 25.49 16.58
N VAL A 74 29.30 25.67 15.74
CA VAL A 74 28.49 24.59 15.18
C VAL A 74 28.54 24.69 13.66
N GLU A 75 29.01 23.62 13.03
CA GLU A 75 29.08 23.45 11.59
C GLU A 75 28.09 22.35 11.16
N VAL A 76 27.34 22.62 10.09
CA VAL A 76 26.40 21.65 9.51
C VAL A 76 26.75 21.47 8.05
N THR A 77 27.06 20.24 7.65
CA THR A 77 27.32 19.87 6.25
C THR A 77 26.35 18.77 5.85
N GLY A 78 25.31 19.10 5.09
CA GLY A 78 24.22 18.17 4.80
C GLY A 78 23.52 17.74 6.09
N GLU A 79 23.60 16.45 6.43
CA GLU A 79 23.02 15.86 7.65
C GLU A 79 24.06 15.65 8.77
N ALA A 80 25.31 16.07 8.57
CA ALA A 80 26.36 15.98 9.57
C ALA A 80 26.43 17.26 10.41
N ILE A 81 26.30 17.13 11.73
CA ILE A 81 26.41 18.21 12.70
C ILE A 81 27.70 18.03 13.49
N THR A 82 28.62 18.97 13.31
CA THR A 82 29.88 19.03 14.05
C THR A 82 29.83 20.20 15.01
N VAL A 83 29.88 19.90 16.30
CA VAL A 83 30.01 20.90 17.36
C VAL A 83 31.46 20.95 17.80
N ASN A 84 32.15 22.03 17.47
CA ASN A 84 33.49 22.30 17.99
C ASN A 84 33.35 22.92 19.37
N LEU A 85 33.63 22.15 20.42
CA LEU A 85 33.59 22.58 21.82
C LEU A 85 34.68 23.63 22.06
N ALA A 86 34.35 24.65 22.87
CA ALA A 86 35.34 25.63 23.30
C ALA A 86 36.46 24.96 24.11
N THR A 87 37.71 25.36 23.87
CA THR A 87 38.90 24.81 24.57
C THR A 87 39.67 25.86 25.37
N ASP A 88 40.34 25.43 26.43
CA ASP A 88 41.30 26.25 27.19
C ASP A 88 42.70 26.27 26.53
N ASN A 89 43.67 26.90 27.18
CA ASN A 89 45.05 27.02 26.72
C ASN A 89 45.81 25.68 26.73
N GLU A 90 45.29 24.64 27.38
CA GLU A 90 45.80 23.26 27.35
C GLU A 90 45.04 22.36 26.35
N GLY A 91 43.99 22.87 25.71
CA GLY A 91 43.17 22.14 24.73
C GLY A 91 42.04 21.30 25.34
N ASN A 92 41.75 21.47 26.64
CA ASN A 92 40.63 20.77 27.27
C ASN A 92 39.30 21.44 26.93
N ALA A 93 38.26 20.64 26.73
CA ALA A 93 36.91 21.16 26.53
C ALA A 93 36.43 21.94 27.76
N THR A 94 35.75 23.06 27.55
CA THR A 94 35.16 23.90 28.60
C THR A 94 33.66 24.16 28.38
N SER A 95 33.12 23.72 27.24
CA SER A 95 31.70 23.91 26.91
C SER A 95 30.80 23.04 27.77
N THR A 96 29.77 23.69 28.34
CA THR A 96 28.72 23.03 29.13
C THR A 96 27.57 22.55 28.25
N VAL A 97 26.78 21.62 28.77
CA VAL A 97 25.52 21.13 28.14
C VAL A 97 24.62 22.28 27.71
N ALA A 98 24.38 23.25 28.58
CA ALA A 98 23.51 24.40 28.27
C ALA A 98 24.04 25.25 27.11
N GLN A 99 25.37 25.45 27.03
CA GLN A 99 25.99 26.21 25.95
C GLN A 99 25.87 25.48 24.60
N VAL A 100 26.08 24.17 24.57
CA VAL A 100 25.94 23.39 23.32
C VAL A 100 24.48 23.30 22.88
N VAL A 101 23.54 23.07 23.81
CA VAL A 101 22.11 23.07 23.48
C VAL A 101 21.69 24.42 22.89
N ALA A 102 22.14 25.53 23.49
CA ALA A 102 21.84 26.86 22.98
C ALA A 102 22.48 27.13 21.60
N ALA A 103 23.76 26.76 21.42
CA ALA A 103 24.48 26.98 20.16
C ALA A 103 23.88 26.18 19.00
N VAL A 104 23.52 24.92 19.22
CA VAL A 104 22.91 24.07 18.19
C VAL A 104 21.49 24.53 17.88
N THR A 105 20.71 24.92 18.87
CA THR A 105 19.34 25.44 18.67
C THR A 105 19.34 26.78 17.94
N ALA A 106 20.36 27.63 18.14
CA ALA A 106 20.50 28.91 17.45
C ALA A 106 20.86 28.76 15.96
N LYS A 107 21.43 27.63 15.56
CA LYS A 107 21.80 27.35 14.17
C LYS A 107 20.60 26.74 13.43
N ALA A 108 19.97 27.52 12.55
CA ALA A 108 18.76 27.10 11.82
C ALA A 108 18.91 25.75 11.09
N GLU A 109 20.05 25.51 10.45
CA GLU A 109 20.34 24.24 9.74
C GLU A 109 20.34 23.04 10.70
N ALA A 110 20.92 23.18 11.90
CA ALA A 110 20.94 22.11 12.89
C ALA A 110 19.57 21.94 13.56
N ALA A 111 18.90 23.03 13.89
CA ALA A 111 17.56 23.03 14.49
C ALA A 111 16.48 22.47 13.54
N ALA A 112 16.73 22.47 12.22
CA ALA A 112 15.87 21.80 11.25
C ALA A 112 16.04 20.27 11.26
N LEU A 113 17.21 19.77 11.70
CA LEU A 113 17.54 18.34 11.70
C LEU A 113 17.29 17.69 13.06
N VAL A 114 17.70 18.33 14.17
CA VAL A 114 17.64 17.77 15.52
C VAL A 114 17.07 18.76 16.55
N SER A 115 16.39 18.19 17.54
CA SER A 115 15.98 18.82 18.79
C SER A 115 16.80 18.23 19.93
N LEU A 116 17.26 19.09 20.84
CA LEU A 116 18.15 18.70 21.93
C LEU A 116 17.48 18.88 23.28
N ALA A 117 17.74 17.96 24.20
CA ALA A 117 17.36 18.09 25.61
C ALA A 117 18.51 17.66 26.51
N GLY A 118 18.93 18.54 27.41
CA GLY A 118 19.95 18.28 28.41
C GLY A 118 19.80 19.27 29.56
N THR A 119 19.82 18.77 30.79
CA THR A 119 19.70 19.59 32.02
C THR A 119 20.92 19.46 32.93
N ASP A 120 21.85 18.58 32.57
CA ASP A 120 23.08 18.36 33.32
C ASP A 120 23.99 19.60 33.18
N THR A 121 24.88 19.83 34.16
CA THR A 121 25.70 21.06 34.23
C THR A 121 27.18 20.82 33.96
N GLY A 122 27.59 19.58 33.69
CA GLY A 122 28.98 19.23 33.45
C GLY A 122 29.51 19.73 32.11
N VAL A 123 30.83 19.67 32.01
CA VAL A 123 31.58 19.92 30.78
C VAL A 123 31.41 18.71 29.87
N ILE A 124 31.16 18.96 28.60
CA ILE A 124 30.91 17.91 27.61
C ILE A 124 32.22 17.22 27.25
N THR A 125 32.19 15.89 27.28
CA THR A 125 33.27 15.05 26.74
C THR A 125 33.18 15.00 25.22
N ALA A 126 34.33 15.05 24.52
CA ALA A 126 34.37 14.89 23.07
C ALA A 126 33.82 13.51 22.65
N VAL A 127 33.08 13.49 21.54
CA VAL A 127 32.40 12.31 20.99
C VAL A 127 32.72 12.23 19.50
N ALA A 128 33.27 11.10 19.07
CA ALA A 128 33.50 10.82 17.65
C ALA A 128 32.16 10.80 16.88
N ILE A 129 32.24 10.95 15.55
CA ILE A 129 31.06 10.94 14.68
C ILE A 129 30.19 9.72 15.00
N THR A 130 28.97 9.98 15.45
CA THR A 130 28.01 8.95 15.85
C THR A 130 26.67 9.21 15.18
N HIS A 131 26.04 8.15 14.67
CA HIS A 131 24.72 8.25 14.06
C HIS A 131 23.65 8.42 15.12
N VAL A 132 22.67 9.28 14.83
CA VAL A 132 21.36 9.19 15.47
C VAL A 132 20.71 7.88 14.98
N ALA A 133 20.03 7.13 15.85
CA ALA A 133 19.56 5.79 15.50
C ALA A 133 18.15 5.51 16.04
N GLY A 134 17.54 4.41 15.59
CA GLY A 134 16.22 3.96 16.04
C GLY A 134 15.04 4.69 15.38
N GLY A 135 15.30 5.52 14.37
CA GLY A 135 14.26 6.07 13.51
C GLY A 135 13.65 4.95 12.66
N LEU A 136 12.31 4.90 12.59
CA LEU A 136 11.58 3.90 11.84
C LEU A 136 10.47 4.58 11.04
N ASP A 137 10.33 4.20 9.77
CA ASP A 137 9.24 4.65 8.92
C ASP A 137 7.93 3.95 9.29
N PRO A 138 6.78 4.56 8.97
CA PRO A 138 5.49 3.89 9.00
C PRO A 138 5.54 2.54 8.29
N GLN A 139 5.08 1.49 8.98
CA GLN A 139 5.05 0.13 8.45
C GLN A 139 3.70 -0.15 7.78
N ASP A 140 3.62 -1.20 6.97
CA ASP A 140 2.36 -1.64 6.37
C ASP A 140 1.37 -2.04 7.48
N ALA A 141 0.17 -1.47 7.44
CA ALA A 141 -0.92 -1.79 8.36
C ALA A 141 -1.92 -2.72 7.68
N LEU A 142 -2.43 -2.31 6.52
CA LEU A 142 -3.51 -3.00 5.82
C LEU A 142 -3.26 -2.95 4.33
N THR A 143 -3.54 -4.04 3.63
CA THR A 143 -3.73 -4.02 2.19
C THR A 143 -5.22 -4.10 1.91
N VAL A 144 -5.75 -3.10 1.19
CA VAL A 144 -7.13 -3.10 0.71
C VAL A 144 -7.11 -3.42 -0.77
N LYS A 145 -7.90 -4.41 -1.19
CA LYS A 145 -8.04 -4.84 -2.60
C LYS A 145 -9.49 -4.66 -3.02
N ALA A 146 -9.73 -4.42 -4.30
CA ALA A 146 -11.07 -4.56 -4.86
C ALA A 146 -11.57 -6.00 -4.67
N VAL A 147 -12.88 -6.19 -4.57
CA VAL A 147 -13.48 -7.52 -4.40
C VAL A 147 -13.19 -8.44 -5.59
N ASP A 148 -13.14 -7.85 -6.78
CA ASP A 148 -12.92 -8.52 -8.07
C ASP A 148 -11.86 -7.79 -8.88
N GLU A 149 -11.30 -8.50 -9.85
CA GLU A 149 -10.32 -7.98 -10.80
C GLU A 149 -10.91 -6.92 -11.73
N GLY A 150 -10.05 -6.09 -12.30
CA GLY A 150 -10.43 -5.13 -13.34
C GLY A 150 -10.12 -3.68 -13.02
N VAL A 151 -10.06 -2.87 -14.07
CA VAL A 151 -9.82 -1.42 -14.01
C VAL A 151 -10.95 -0.67 -13.29
N TRP A 152 -12.07 -1.34 -13.01
CA TRP A 152 -13.16 -0.76 -12.24
C TRP A 152 -12.75 -0.45 -10.80
N GLY A 153 -11.87 -1.28 -10.22
CA GLY A 153 -11.37 -1.12 -8.85
C GLY A 153 -10.57 0.17 -8.66
N ASP A 154 -9.96 0.72 -9.72
CA ASP A 154 -9.23 1.99 -9.69
C ASP A 154 -10.15 3.19 -9.41
N ARG A 155 -11.48 2.98 -9.49
CA ARG A 155 -12.50 3.97 -9.14
C ARG A 155 -12.95 3.85 -7.68
N ILE A 156 -12.38 2.94 -6.91
CA ILE A 156 -12.60 2.81 -5.47
C ILE A 156 -11.56 3.66 -4.72
N ALA A 157 -12.02 4.37 -3.71
CA ALA A 157 -11.17 4.99 -2.71
C ALA A 157 -11.65 4.62 -1.31
N VAL A 158 -10.72 4.42 -0.39
CA VAL A 158 -11.01 4.24 1.03
C VAL A 158 -10.62 5.50 1.79
N GLN A 159 -11.52 5.96 2.65
CA GLN A 159 -11.30 7.08 3.55
C GLN A 159 -11.24 6.54 4.99
N LEU A 160 -10.15 6.85 5.67
CA LEU A 160 -9.88 6.45 7.04
C LEU A 160 -9.99 7.62 8.00
N GLU A 161 -10.73 7.41 9.07
CA GLU A 161 -10.94 8.38 10.14
C GLU A 161 -10.68 7.75 11.51
N ASN A 162 -10.55 8.56 12.55
CA ASN A 162 -10.49 8.03 13.91
C ASN A 162 -11.83 7.38 14.31
N GLY A 163 -11.75 6.36 15.17
CA GLY A 163 -12.93 5.73 15.74
C GLY A 163 -13.80 6.77 16.46
N SER A 164 -15.10 6.61 16.36
CA SER A 164 -16.08 7.47 17.01
C SER A 164 -16.19 7.17 18.51
N ARG A 165 -15.95 5.93 18.93
CA ARG A 165 -15.99 5.51 20.35
C ARG A 165 -14.64 5.60 21.03
N SER A 166 -13.60 5.05 20.39
CA SER A 166 -12.24 5.01 20.95
C SER A 166 -11.23 5.55 19.93
N PRO A 167 -11.07 6.89 19.80
CA PRO A 167 -10.24 7.52 18.76
C PRO A 167 -8.77 7.10 18.76
N ASP A 168 -8.28 6.61 19.89
CA ASP A 168 -6.88 6.20 20.08
C ASP A 168 -6.61 4.75 19.64
N THR A 169 -7.63 3.89 19.68
CA THR A 169 -7.49 2.44 19.47
C THR A 169 -8.29 1.91 18.28
N GLU A 170 -9.34 2.62 17.87
CA GLU A 170 -10.26 2.24 16.81
C GLU A 170 -10.22 3.25 15.65
N PHE A 171 -10.73 2.86 14.49
CA PHE A 171 -10.81 3.69 13.29
C PHE A 171 -12.07 3.41 12.48
N ASN A 172 -12.51 4.38 11.69
CA ASN A 172 -13.60 4.19 10.73
C ASN A 172 -13.02 3.99 9.32
N LEU A 173 -13.63 3.11 8.54
CA LEU A 173 -13.32 2.86 7.13
C LEU A 173 -14.55 3.16 6.28
N ILE A 174 -14.41 4.13 5.37
CA ILE A 174 -15.46 4.57 4.47
C ILE A 174 -15.03 4.19 3.06
N VAL A 175 -15.80 3.34 2.39
CA VAL A 175 -15.53 2.96 1.00
C VAL A 175 -16.30 3.90 0.08
N ARG A 176 -15.61 4.43 -0.92
CA ARG A 176 -16.16 5.28 -1.95
C ARG A 176 -15.96 4.65 -3.32
N HIS A 177 -16.98 4.66 -4.16
CA HIS A 177 -16.85 4.29 -5.57
C HIS A 177 -17.29 5.47 -6.42
N LYS A 178 -16.44 5.89 -7.37
CA LYS A 178 -16.65 7.11 -8.19
C LYS A 178 -16.91 8.36 -7.32
N ASN A 179 -16.21 8.46 -6.20
CA ASN A 179 -16.30 9.54 -5.19
C ASN A 179 -17.60 9.58 -4.35
N GLU A 180 -18.54 8.66 -4.59
CA GLU A 180 -19.74 8.49 -3.76
C GLU A 180 -19.48 7.47 -2.65
N ILE A 181 -20.00 7.73 -1.44
CA ILE A 181 -19.88 6.80 -0.32
C ILE A 181 -20.81 5.62 -0.58
N VAL A 182 -20.25 4.40 -0.62
CA VAL A 182 -20.99 3.16 -0.84
C VAL A 182 -21.07 2.32 0.43
N GLU A 183 -20.04 2.32 1.27
CA GLU A 183 -20.02 1.55 2.52
C GLU A 183 -19.35 2.34 3.65
N VAL A 184 -19.80 2.10 4.87
CA VAL A 184 -19.23 2.72 6.07
C VAL A 184 -19.13 1.69 7.18
N PHE A 185 -17.89 1.38 7.57
CA PHE A 185 -17.56 0.53 8.69
C PHE A 185 -17.03 1.40 9.83
N LYS A 186 -17.63 1.29 11.01
CA LYS A 186 -17.33 2.15 12.16
C LYS A 186 -16.62 1.39 13.26
N ASP A 187 -15.77 2.11 13.98
CA ASP A 187 -15.09 1.66 15.19
C ASP A 187 -14.40 0.30 14.99
N LEU A 188 -13.66 0.15 13.89
CA LEU A 188 -12.88 -1.05 13.58
C LEU A 188 -11.61 -1.12 14.42
N SER A 189 -11.20 -2.34 14.74
CA SER A 189 -10.01 -2.67 15.51
C SER A 189 -8.99 -3.41 14.66
N MET A 190 -7.70 -3.18 14.92
CA MET A 190 -6.61 -4.00 14.36
C MET A 190 -6.38 -5.29 15.17
N SER A 191 -7.07 -5.49 16.29
CA SER A 191 -6.85 -6.65 17.17
C SER A 191 -7.57 -7.90 16.67
N PRO A 192 -6.88 -9.02 16.37
CA PRO A 192 -7.50 -10.23 15.84
C PRO A 192 -8.47 -10.93 16.80
N THR A 193 -8.40 -10.62 18.10
CA THR A 193 -9.30 -11.19 19.11
C THR A 193 -10.54 -10.34 19.36
N ALA A 194 -10.61 -9.14 18.77
CA ALA A 194 -11.73 -8.24 18.94
C ALA A 194 -12.86 -8.61 17.97
N ALA A 195 -14.11 -8.50 18.41
CA ALA A 195 -15.28 -8.78 17.57
C ALA A 195 -15.42 -7.81 16.38
N ASN A 196 -14.86 -6.60 16.53
CA ASN A 196 -14.78 -5.56 15.50
C ASN A 196 -13.44 -5.57 14.74
N TYR A 197 -12.77 -6.73 14.68
CA TYR A 197 -11.52 -6.86 13.91
C TYR A 197 -11.76 -6.52 12.43
N VAL A 198 -10.92 -5.62 11.88
CA VAL A 198 -11.11 -5.05 10.53
C VAL A 198 -11.21 -6.11 9.44
N GLU A 199 -10.32 -7.10 9.44
CA GLU A 199 -10.31 -8.13 8.40
C GLU A 199 -11.57 -9.02 8.48
N LEU A 200 -12.00 -9.37 9.69
CA LEU A 200 -13.20 -10.17 9.92
C LEU A 200 -14.46 -9.42 9.48
N VAL A 201 -14.62 -8.18 9.92
CA VAL A 201 -15.85 -7.39 9.66
C VAL A 201 -15.96 -7.02 8.18
N VAL A 202 -14.89 -6.47 7.60
CA VAL A 202 -14.96 -5.99 6.22
C VAL A 202 -15.08 -7.15 5.24
N ASN A 203 -14.30 -8.23 5.41
CA ASN A 203 -14.41 -9.37 4.48
C ASN A 203 -15.70 -10.18 4.65
N GLY A 204 -16.42 -10.03 5.76
CA GLY A 204 -17.73 -10.66 5.98
C GLY A 204 -18.89 -9.92 5.31
N ASP A 205 -18.79 -8.58 5.18
CA ASP A 205 -19.94 -7.73 4.85
C ASP A 205 -19.75 -6.85 3.59
N SER A 206 -18.52 -6.65 3.12
CA SER A 206 -18.20 -5.73 2.01
C SER A 206 -18.49 -6.32 0.62
N GLU A 207 -19.13 -5.53 -0.23
CA GLU A 207 -19.39 -5.84 -1.65
C GLU A 207 -18.35 -5.19 -2.59
N TYR A 208 -17.49 -4.31 -2.09
CA TYR A 208 -16.55 -3.54 -2.94
C TYR A 208 -15.08 -3.89 -2.71
N VAL A 209 -14.70 -4.19 -1.47
CA VAL A 209 -13.31 -4.39 -1.08
C VAL A 209 -13.10 -5.60 -0.19
N THR A 210 -11.89 -6.15 -0.25
CA THR A 210 -11.35 -7.12 0.71
C THR A 210 -10.12 -6.52 1.39
N ILE A 211 -9.87 -6.93 2.62
CA ILE A 211 -8.78 -6.43 3.46
C ILE A 211 -7.88 -7.58 3.88
N GLU A 212 -6.58 -7.29 3.95
CA GLU A 212 -5.57 -8.14 4.55
C GLU A 212 -4.78 -7.32 5.59
N ASP A 213 -4.73 -7.80 6.83
CA ASP A 213 -3.91 -7.22 7.88
C ASP A 213 -2.43 -7.55 7.67
N LYS A 214 -1.61 -6.51 7.55
CA LYS A 214 -0.16 -6.61 7.33
C LYS A 214 0.63 -6.40 8.60
N THR A 215 -0.03 -6.20 9.74
CA THR A 215 0.67 -5.97 11.00
C THR A 215 1.43 -7.22 11.43
N THR A 216 2.70 -7.03 11.79
CA THR A 216 3.54 -8.08 12.34
C THR A 216 3.59 -7.94 13.86
N GLY A 217 3.33 -9.04 14.59
CA GLY A 217 3.30 -9.04 16.06
C GLY A 217 1.93 -8.70 16.66
N THR A 218 1.90 -8.28 17.93
CA THR A 218 0.64 -7.96 18.60
C THR A 218 0.10 -6.62 18.10
N ALA A 219 -1.12 -6.63 17.54
CA ALA A 219 -1.81 -5.43 17.14
C ALA A 219 -2.01 -4.47 18.33
N THR A 220 -1.30 -3.36 18.33
CA THR A 220 -1.47 -2.27 19.29
C THR A 220 -2.37 -1.19 18.70
N ALA A 221 -2.93 -0.35 19.57
CA ALA A 221 -3.64 0.88 19.18
C ALA A 221 -2.84 1.77 18.22
N GLN A 222 -1.51 1.60 18.17
CA GLN A 222 -0.60 2.37 17.34
C GLN A 222 -0.46 1.78 15.91
N HIS A 223 -0.80 0.50 15.69
CA HIS A 223 -0.68 -0.15 14.37
C HIS A 223 -1.80 0.17 13.38
N ARG A 224 -2.84 0.89 13.82
CA ARG A 224 -3.93 1.34 12.96
C ARG A 224 -3.43 2.19 11.78
N PRO A 225 -4.08 2.08 10.61
CA PRO A 225 -3.68 2.82 9.43
C PRO A 225 -3.80 4.34 9.62
N ALA A 226 -2.98 5.10 8.90
CA ALA A 226 -3.03 6.55 8.90
C ALA A 226 -4.39 7.07 8.39
N VAL A 227 -4.88 8.16 9.00
CA VAL A 227 -6.07 8.84 8.49
C VAL A 227 -5.79 9.46 7.13
N GLY A 228 -6.80 9.53 6.28
CA GLY A 228 -6.68 10.08 4.94
C GLY A 228 -7.57 9.37 3.94
N GLN A 229 -7.50 9.81 2.69
CA GLN A 229 -8.18 9.16 1.58
C GLN A 229 -7.14 8.53 0.65
N PHE A 230 -7.36 7.28 0.29
CA PHE A 230 -6.45 6.47 -0.50
C PHE A 230 -7.21 5.81 -1.64
N THR A 231 -6.79 6.06 -2.88
CA THR A 231 -7.38 5.45 -4.07
C THR A 231 -6.70 4.12 -4.36
N LEU A 232 -7.47 3.09 -4.70
CA LEU A 232 -6.93 1.83 -5.19
C LEU A 232 -6.37 2.03 -6.60
N VAL A 233 -5.31 1.31 -6.95
CA VAL A 233 -4.66 1.42 -8.26
C VAL A 233 -4.22 0.06 -8.77
N GLY A 234 -3.91 -0.03 -10.06
CA GLY A 234 -3.28 -1.21 -10.67
C GLY A 234 -4.25 -2.32 -11.02
N GLY A 235 -5.55 -2.03 -11.08
CA GLY A 235 -6.53 -2.97 -11.63
C GLY A 235 -6.31 -3.17 -13.11
N ASP A 236 -6.48 -4.41 -13.56
CA ASP A 236 -6.36 -4.79 -14.97
C ASP A 236 -7.52 -5.72 -15.34
N ASP A 237 -8.17 -5.44 -16.47
CA ASP A 237 -9.25 -6.27 -17.02
C ASP A 237 -8.69 -7.56 -17.67
N GLY A 238 -7.36 -7.66 -17.82
CA GLY A 238 -6.67 -8.81 -18.40
C GLY A 238 -6.46 -8.66 -19.91
N LEU A 239 -6.52 -9.78 -20.63
CA LEU A 239 -6.17 -9.83 -22.06
C LEU A 239 -7.07 -8.92 -22.91
N THR A 240 -6.44 -8.09 -23.77
CA THR A 240 -7.14 -7.31 -24.78
C THR A 240 -7.11 -8.03 -26.14
N GLY A 241 -8.26 -8.12 -26.82
CA GLY A 241 -8.33 -8.59 -28.20
C GLY A 241 -8.33 -10.11 -28.33
N LEU A 242 -9.39 -10.73 -27.82
CA LEU A 242 -9.64 -12.17 -27.97
C LEU A 242 -9.70 -12.57 -29.46
N ALA A 243 -9.04 -13.67 -29.79
CA ALA A 243 -9.12 -14.34 -31.07
C ALA A 243 -10.28 -15.35 -31.07
N ASP A 244 -10.65 -15.86 -32.26
CA ASP A 244 -11.71 -16.86 -32.39
C ASP A 244 -11.34 -18.15 -31.62
N GLU A 245 -10.05 -18.50 -31.60
CA GLU A 245 -9.51 -19.67 -30.90
C GLU A 245 -9.73 -19.62 -29.38
N ASP A 246 -9.78 -18.43 -28.77
CA ASP A 246 -10.00 -18.29 -27.32
C ASP A 246 -11.43 -18.71 -26.92
N TYR A 247 -12.40 -18.52 -27.81
CA TYR A 247 -13.79 -18.95 -27.60
C TYR A 247 -13.96 -20.43 -27.92
N ILE A 248 -13.34 -20.89 -29.01
CA ILE A 248 -13.43 -22.29 -29.45
C ILE A 248 -12.76 -23.20 -28.41
N GLY A 249 -11.55 -22.82 -27.99
CA GLY A 249 -10.73 -23.54 -27.02
C GLY A 249 -10.20 -24.88 -27.52
N ASP A 250 -9.64 -25.64 -26.58
CA ASP A 250 -9.08 -26.97 -26.77
C ASP A 250 -9.78 -27.96 -25.83
N HIS A 251 -10.29 -29.05 -26.40
CA HIS A 251 -10.99 -30.12 -25.69
C HIS A 251 -10.10 -30.78 -24.62
N SER A 252 -8.84 -31.04 -24.94
CA SER A 252 -7.90 -31.71 -24.03
C SER A 252 -7.49 -30.83 -22.85
N GLN A 253 -7.57 -29.51 -23.01
CA GLN A 253 -7.21 -28.52 -22.00
C GLN A 253 -8.44 -27.92 -21.29
N HIS A 254 -9.65 -28.33 -21.67
CA HIS A 254 -10.91 -27.78 -21.16
C HIS A 254 -10.96 -26.25 -21.22
N THR A 255 -10.59 -25.66 -22.35
CA THR A 255 -10.67 -24.20 -22.57
C THR A 255 -11.80 -23.84 -23.53
N GLY A 256 -12.16 -22.55 -23.61
CA GLY A 256 -13.25 -22.06 -24.47
C GLY A 256 -14.58 -22.74 -24.16
N PHE A 257 -15.31 -23.21 -25.18
CA PHE A 257 -16.54 -23.98 -24.98
C PHE A 257 -16.32 -25.30 -24.25
N SER A 258 -15.15 -25.91 -24.42
CA SER A 258 -14.82 -27.20 -23.79
C SER A 258 -14.67 -27.09 -22.27
N ALA A 259 -14.53 -25.88 -21.73
CA ALA A 259 -14.51 -25.62 -20.28
C ALA A 259 -15.82 -26.05 -19.59
N PHE A 260 -16.93 -26.14 -20.32
CA PHE A 260 -18.23 -26.52 -19.78
C PHE A 260 -18.56 -28.02 -19.90
N GLU A 261 -17.64 -28.83 -20.41
CA GLU A 261 -17.93 -30.26 -20.66
C GLU A 261 -18.29 -31.03 -19.40
N ASP A 262 -17.63 -30.72 -18.28
CA ASP A 262 -17.90 -31.32 -16.97
C ASP A 262 -19.08 -30.66 -16.23
N VAL A 263 -19.71 -29.65 -16.83
CA VAL A 263 -20.88 -28.96 -16.27
C VAL A 263 -22.15 -29.62 -16.79
N PHE A 264 -22.78 -30.45 -15.96
CA PHE A 264 -23.96 -31.22 -16.36
C PHE A 264 -25.26 -30.38 -16.47
N ASP A 265 -25.34 -29.25 -15.77
CA ASP A 265 -26.58 -28.45 -15.68
C ASP A 265 -26.58 -27.22 -16.61
N LEU A 266 -25.79 -27.25 -17.69
CA LEU A 266 -25.75 -26.18 -18.68
C LEU A 266 -26.95 -26.29 -19.64
N ASN A 267 -27.93 -25.37 -19.51
CA ASN A 267 -29.13 -25.38 -20.36
C ASN A 267 -29.05 -24.40 -21.54
N LEU A 268 -28.36 -23.27 -21.37
CA LEU A 268 -28.32 -22.16 -22.32
C LEU A 268 -26.88 -21.72 -22.54
N LEU A 269 -26.47 -21.60 -23.81
CA LEU A 269 -25.19 -21.03 -24.20
C LEU A 269 -25.42 -19.75 -25.00
N CYS A 270 -24.89 -18.63 -24.51
CA CYS A 270 -24.98 -17.32 -25.15
C CYS A 270 -23.58 -16.75 -25.33
N ILE A 271 -23.30 -16.14 -26.49
CA ILE A 271 -22.00 -15.52 -26.78
C ILE A 271 -22.26 -14.11 -27.33
N PRO A 272 -22.78 -13.20 -26.49
CA PRO A 272 -23.29 -11.92 -26.95
C PRO A 272 -22.18 -11.08 -27.61
N GLY A 273 -22.50 -10.49 -28.76
CA GLY A 273 -21.59 -9.61 -29.49
C GLY A 273 -20.41 -10.28 -30.20
N VAL A 274 -20.27 -11.60 -30.16
CA VAL A 274 -19.32 -12.35 -31.01
C VAL A 274 -20.07 -12.93 -32.20
N THR A 275 -19.71 -12.51 -33.40
CA THR A 275 -20.48 -12.86 -34.62
C THR A 275 -19.59 -13.38 -35.73
N THR A 276 -18.37 -13.82 -35.42
CA THR A 276 -17.47 -14.46 -36.39
C THR A 276 -17.99 -15.85 -36.73
N GLY A 277 -17.97 -16.21 -38.03
CA GLY A 277 -18.51 -17.49 -38.47
C GLY A 277 -17.82 -18.70 -37.82
N ALA A 278 -16.52 -18.59 -37.51
CA ALA A 278 -15.77 -19.65 -36.84
C ALA A 278 -16.33 -19.94 -35.43
N VAL A 279 -16.49 -18.91 -34.60
CA VAL A 279 -16.99 -19.06 -33.23
C VAL A 279 -18.46 -19.49 -33.21
N LEU A 280 -19.30 -18.91 -34.07
CA LEU A 280 -20.72 -19.27 -34.14
C LEU A 280 -20.92 -20.74 -34.55
N ASN A 281 -20.18 -21.22 -35.55
CA ASN A 281 -20.26 -22.62 -35.99
C ASN A 281 -19.70 -23.59 -34.92
N ALA A 282 -18.63 -23.20 -34.23
CA ALA A 282 -18.10 -23.99 -33.12
C ALA A 282 -19.11 -24.09 -31.96
N ALA A 283 -19.80 -22.99 -31.61
CA ALA A 283 -20.84 -23.00 -30.59
C ALA A 283 -22.04 -23.89 -30.96
N LEU A 284 -22.47 -23.86 -32.24
CA LEU A 284 -23.51 -24.76 -32.75
C LEU A 284 -23.06 -26.23 -32.66
N THR A 285 -21.84 -26.52 -33.11
CA THR A 285 -21.27 -27.88 -33.05
C THR A 285 -21.21 -28.39 -31.61
N TYR A 286 -20.78 -27.54 -30.68
CA TYR A 286 -20.73 -27.88 -29.25
C TYR A 286 -22.12 -28.27 -28.71
N ALA A 287 -23.14 -27.45 -28.97
CA ALA A 287 -24.51 -27.75 -28.56
C ALA A 287 -25.11 -28.99 -29.25
N GLU A 288 -24.80 -29.23 -30.53
CA GLU A 288 -25.23 -30.43 -31.25
C GLU A 288 -24.66 -31.72 -30.65
N LEU A 289 -23.41 -31.68 -30.15
CA LEU A 289 -22.76 -32.81 -29.50
C LEU A 289 -23.33 -33.07 -28.11
N ARG A 290 -23.49 -32.01 -27.31
CA ARG A 290 -24.02 -32.04 -25.94
C ARG A 290 -25.49 -32.47 -25.89
N LYS A 291 -26.31 -32.03 -26.86
CA LYS A 291 -27.76 -32.31 -27.01
C LYS A 291 -28.65 -31.88 -25.85
N ASP A 292 -28.09 -31.32 -24.79
CA ASP A 292 -28.75 -30.75 -23.62
C ASP A 292 -28.61 -29.22 -23.54
N VAL A 293 -27.86 -28.60 -24.47
CA VAL A 293 -27.62 -27.15 -24.51
C VAL A 293 -28.38 -26.49 -25.66
N PHE A 294 -29.03 -25.35 -25.38
CA PHE A 294 -29.64 -24.50 -26.40
C PHE A 294 -28.81 -23.22 -26.62
N CYS A 295 -28.34 -23.01 -27.86
CA CYS A 295 -27.54 -21.84 -28.22
C CYS A 295 -28.39 -20.64 -28.63
N ILE A 296 -28.10 -19.47 -28.06
CA ILE A 296 -28.66 -18.17 -28.47
C ILE A 296 -27.51 -17.33 -29.03
N LEU A 297 -27.59 -17.03 -30.32
CA LEU A 297 -26.52 -16.39 -31.09
C LEU A 297 -26.99 -15.10 -31.75
N ASP A 298 -26.09 -14.14 -31.88
CA ASP A 298 -26.35 -12.82 -32.46
C ASP A 298 -25.92 -12.74 -33.93
N THR A 299 -26.60 -11.89 -34.71
CA THR A 299 -26.10 -11.42 -36.01
C THR A 299 -25.19 -10.21 -35.82
N PRO A 300 -24.24 -9.92 -36.74
CA PRO A 300 -23.44 -8.71 -36.68
C PRO A 300 -24.27 -7.43 -36.48
N MET A 301 -23.75 -6.50 -35.68
CA MET A 301 -24.41 -5.22 -35.43
C MET A 301 -24.52 -4.39 -36.72
N GLY A 302 -25.66 -3.74 -36.93
CA GLY A 302 -25.85 -2.77 -38.00
C GLY A 302 -26.31 -3.35 -39.34
N LEU A 303 -26.58 -4.65 -39.41
CA LEU A 303 -27.18 -5.26 -40.60
C LEU A 303 -28.64 -4.83 -40.78
N THR A 304 -29.04 -4.62 -42.04
CA THR A 304 -30.45 -4.54 -42.42
C THR A 304 -31.13 -5.91 -42.27
N PRO A 305 -32.46 -5.98 -42.21
CA PRO A 305 -33.17 -7.26 -42.14
C PRO A 305 -32.83 -8.24 -43.27
N GLN A 306 -32.52 -7.72 -44.47
CA GLN A 306 -32.12 -8.56 -45.61
C GLN A 306 -30.70 -9.10 -45.43
N GLU A 307 -29.74 -8.27 -45.03
CA GLU A 307 -28.36 -8.70 -44.78
C GLU A 307 -28.27 -9.69 -43.60
N ALA A 308 -29.13 -9.54 -42.58
CA ALA A 308 -29.24 -10.51 -41.49
C ALA A 308 -29.76 -11.88 -41.96
N LEU A 309 -30.71 -11.88 -42.91
CA LEU A 309 -31.19 -13.10 -43.54
C LEU A 309 -30.11 -13.76 -44.40
N ASP A 310 -29.35 -12.96 -45.15
CA ASP A 310 -28.27 -13.44 -46.02
C ASP A 310 -27.11 -14.01 -45.19
N PHE A 311 -26.74 -13.34 -44.10
CA PHE A 311 -25.79 -13.86 -43.11
C PHE A 311 -26.20 -15.23 -42.57
N ARG A 312 -27.46 -15.39 -42.16
CA ARG A 312 -28.00 -16.69 -41.70
C ARG A 312 -27.91 -17.77 -42.77
N ARG A 313 -27.98 -17.40 -44.05
CA ARG A 313 -27.90 -18.32 -45.20
C ARG A 313 -26.47 -18.61 -45.65
N GLY A 314 -25.47 -17.93 -45.07
CA GLY A 314 -24.07 -18.00 -45.52
C GLY A 314 -23.85 -17.36 -46.90
N GLN A 315 -24.63 -16.32 -47.23
CA GLN A 315 -24.59 -15.59 -48.50
C GLN A 315 -23.84 -14.27 -48.40
#